data_AF-A0A378QZB0-F1
#
_entry.id   AF-A0A378QZB0-F1
#
_cell.length_a   1.000
_cell.length_b   1.000
_cell.length_c   1.000
_cell.angle_alpha   90.00
_cell.angle_beta   90.00
_cell.angle_gamma   90.00
#
_symmetry.space_group_name_H-M   'P 1'
#
loop_
_entity.id
_entity.type
_entity.pdbx_description
1 polymer ?
#
loop_
_entity_poly.entity_id
_entity_poly.type
_entity_poly.pdbx_seq_one_letter_code
_entity_poly.pdbx_strand_id
1 'polypeptide(L)'
;MKPIFKKLLKFTLATLGVLTLIVAILGIMLYRNLGGLPIESRFAHLPYYKNGQFVNLYTDDLPYCPDQATGKGGFIRHDGYTPNGRLPMILLDKTHFGQPKNFAYYWLGHASAILELDGQRFLTDPVFDNANPLNLPLIAPRLQKAPITRQNLPAIDVALISHDHYDHLEATTIRHLVDKAGRFIAPLGVGVRLESWGVPADKITELGWGVFSLGRNPWYESIDNAVKVPKN
;
A
#
# COMPACT_ATOMS: atom_id res chain seq x y z
N MET A 1 -37.42 13.43 -41.74
CA MET A 1 -36.80 12.44 -40.82
C MET A 1 -37.86 11.85 -39.89
N LYS A 2 -38.03 10.53 -39.89
CA LYS A 2 -39.09 9.83 -39.12
C LYS A 2 -38.97 10.13 -37.61
N PRO A 3 -40.07 10.29 -36.86
CA PRO A 3 -40.06 10.61 -35.42
C PRO A 3 -39.28 9.60 -34.57
N ILE A 4 -39.18 8.36 -35.05
CA ILE A 4 -38.36 7.29 -34.47
C ILE A 4 -36.86 7.64 -34.48
N PHE A 5 -36.36 8.24 -35.56
CA PHE A 5 -34.94 8.61 -35.67
C PHE A 5 -34.54 9.71 -34.67
N LYS A 6 -35.42 10.71 -34.46
CA LYS A 6 -35.17 11.75 -33.45
C LYS A 6 -35.16 11.20 -32.02
N LYS A 7 -36.04 10.22 -31.72
CA LYS A 7 -36.03 9.53 -30.42
C LYS A 7 -34.74 8.71 -30.25
N LEU A 8 -34.37 7.92 -31.26
CA LEU A 8 -33.14 7.11 -31.24
C LEU A 8 -31.90 7.98 -31.04
N LEU A 9 -31.77 9.08 -31.79
CA LEU A 9 -30.65 10.02 -31.64
C LEU A 9 -30.58 10.62 -30.22
N LYS A 10 -31.73 11.02 -29.64
CA LYS A 10 -31.77 11.51 -28.25
C LYS A 10 -31.32 10.45 -27.25
N PHE A 11 -31.77 9.20 -27.40
CA PHE A 11 -31.32 8.10 -26.54
C PHE A 11 -29.82 7.84 -26.70
N THR A 12 -29.31 7.79 -27.94
CA THR A 12 -27.88 7.61 -28.19
C THR A 12 -27.04 8.72 -27.58
N LEU A 13 -27.44 9.98 -27.75
CA LEU A 13 -26.74 11.13 -27.15
C LEU A 13 -26.80 11.10 -25.62
N ALA A 14 -27.95 10.73 -25.03
CA ALA A 14 -28.07 10.57 -23.58
C ALA A 14 -27.15 9.47 -23.05
N THR A 15 -27.12 8.31 -23.72
CA THR A 15 -26.23 7.20 -23.37
C THR A 15 -24.76 7.60 -23.46
N LEU A 16 -24.35 8.28 -24.54
CA LEU A 16 -22.99 8.79 -24.70
C LEU A 16 -22.62 9.80 -23.61
N GLY A 17 -23.56 10.69 -23.24
CA GLY A 17 -23.37 11.63 -22.14
C GLY A 17 -23.14 10.92 -20.80
N VAL A 18 -23.94 9.92 -20.49
CA VAL A 18 -23.78 9.10 -19.26
C VAL A 18 -22.45 8.35 -19.26
N LEU A 19 -22.07 7.71 -20.37
CA LEU A 19 -20.80 6.99 -20.48
C LEU A 19 -19.60 7.93 -20.31
N THR A 20 -19.66 9.12 -20.90
CA THR A 20 -18.61 10.14 -20.77
C THR A 20 -18.48 10.59 -19.31
N LEU A 21 -19.60 10.79 -18.62
CA LEU A 21 -19.59 11.12 -17.20
C LEU A 21 -18.97 10.01 -16.34
N ILE A 22 -19.31 8.75 -16.60
CA ILE A 22 -18.72 7.60 -15.89
C ILE A 22 -17.21 7.55 -16.10
N VAL A 23 -16.74 7.69 -17.34
CA VAL A 23 -15.30 7.69 -17.66
C VAL A 23 -14.59 8.86 -16.98
N ALA A 24 -15.19 10.05 -16.97
CA ALA A 24 -14.64 11.21 -16.27
C ALA A 24 -14.52 10.97 -14.76
N ILE A 25 -15.56 10.42 -14.12
CA ILE A 25 -15.55 10.08 -12.70
C ILE A 25 -14.45 9.04 -12.40
N LEU A 26 -14.39 7.96 -13.17
CA LEU A 26 -13.36 6.92 -13.02
C LEU A 26 -11.96 7.48 -13.25
N GLY A 27 -11.78 8.37 -14.22
CA GLY A 27 -10.51 9.05 -14.48
C GLY A 27 -10.06 9.91 -13.29
N ILE A 28 -10.99 10.67 -12.71
CA ILE A 28 -10.72 11.47 -11.50
C ILE A 28 -10.38 10.57 -10.31
N MET A 29 -11.13 9.48 -10.11
CA MET A 29 -10.86 8.51 -9.04
C MET A 29 -9.49 7.85 -9.22
N LEU A 30 -9.15 7.43 -10.44
CA LEU A 30 -7.86 6.83 -10.78
C LEU A 30 -6.73 7.81 -10.50
N TYR A 31 -6.83 9.05 -11.01
CA TYR A 31 -5.82 10.08 -10.78
C TYR A 31 -5.61 10.34 -9.29
N ARG A 32 -6.69 10.49 -8.51
CA ARG A 32 -6.61 10.67 -7.05
C ARG A 32 -5.94 9.49 -6.35
N ASN A 33 -6.17 8.26 -6.81
CA ASN A 33 -5.63 7.04 -6.20
C ASN A 33 -4.24 6.65 -6.71
N LEU A 34 -3.78 7.20 -7.84
CA LEU A 34 -2.38 7.14 -8.24
C LEU A 34 -1.52 8.03 -7.34
N GLY A 35 -1.96 9.25 -7.05
CA GLY A 35 -1.20 10.18 -6.22
C GLY A 35 0.05 10.71 -6.92
N GLY A 36 0.92 11.36 -6.13
CA GLY A 36 2.13 12.01 -6.61
C GLY A 36 3.27 11.03 -6.92
N LEU A 37 4.13 11.44 -7.85
CA LEU A 37 5.38 10.75 -8.19
C LEU A 37 6.59 11.56 -7.68
N PRO A 38 7.64 10.90 -7.18
CA PRO A 38 8.82 11.60 -6.74
C PRO A 38 9.64 12.16 -7.91
N ILE A 39 10.44 13.18 -7.63
CA ILE A 39 11.39 13.76 -8.59
C ILE A 39 12.75 13.07 -8.42
N GLU A 40 13.33 12.58 -9.51
CA GLU A 40 14.57 11.78 -9.49
C GLU A 40 15.76 12.49 -8.84
N SER A 41 15.85 13.82 -8.95
CA SER A 41 16.94 14.61 -8.36
C SER A 41 17.05 14.44 -6.84
N ARG A 42 15.97 14.03 -6.16
CA ARG A 42 15.98 13.67 -4.73
C ARG A 42 16.89 12.49 -4.42
N PHE A 43 17.11 11.58 -5.36
CA PHE A 43 17.82 10.32 -5.15
C PHE A 43 19.14 10.22 -5.90
N ALA A 44 19.41 11.13 -6.85
CA ALA A 44 20.59 11.11 -7.70
C ALA A 44 21.94 11.11 -6.95
N HIS A 45 21.95 11.51 -5.67
CA HIS A 45 23.14 11.50 -4.82
C HIS A 45 23.39 10.15 -4.12
N LEU A 46 22.42 9.22 -4.15
CA LEU A 46 22.53 7.93 -3.48
C LEU A 46 23.37 6.95 -4.30
N PRO A 47 24.29 6.19 -3.68
CA PRO A 47 25.18 5.28 -4.42
C PRO A 47 24.43 4.11 -5.08
N TYR A 48 23.23 3.82 -4.60
CA TYR A 48 22.33 2.76 -5.08
C TYR A 48 21.16 3.30 -5.93
N TYR A 49 21.27 4.52 -6.46
CA TYR A 49 20.33 5.06 -7.45
C TYR A 49 21.06 5.35 -8.77
N LYS A 50 20.73 4.60 -9.83
CA LYS A 50 21.39 4.69 -11.14
C LYS A 50 20.35 4.64 -12.25
N ASN A 51 20.49 5.50 -13.26
CA ASN A 51 19.63 5.51 -14.45
C ASN A 51 18.12 5.58 -14.14
N GLY A 52 17.74 6.39 -13.14
CA GLY A 52 16.34 6.55 -12.74
C GLY A 52 15.76 5.42 -11.90
N GLN A 53 16.59 4.48 -11.42
CA GLN A 53 16.14 3.31 -10.66
C GLN A 53 17.01 3.04 -9.43
N PHE A 54 16.40 2.49 -8.39
CA PHE A 54 17.13 1.91 -7.26
C PHE A 54 17.75 0.57 -7.68
N VAL A 55 19.04 0.38 -7.40
CA VAL A 55 19.79 -0.84 -7.71
C VAL A 55 20.11 -1.55 -6.41
N ASN A 56 19.72 -2.82 -6.28
CA ASN A 56 19.95 -3.62 -5.09
C ASN A 56 21.41 -3.53 -4.62
N LEU A 57 21.59 -3.27 -3.33
CA LEU A 57 22.90 -3.26 -2.67
C LEU A 57 23.49 -4.67 -2.49
N TYR A 58 22.62 -5.67 -2.39
CA TYR A 58 22.97 -7.07 -2.29
C TYR A 58 22.75 -7.70 -3.67
N THR A 59 23.84 -8.11 -4.31
CA THR A 59 23.85 -8.70 -5.65
C THR A 59 24.05 -10.22 -5.62
N ASP A 60 24.05 -10.82 -4.43
CA ASP A 60 24.01 -12.28 -4.34
C ASP A 60 22.80 -12.78 -5.11
N ASP A 61 22.99 -13.84 -5.90
CA ASP A 61 21.94 -14.43 -6.72
C ASP A 61 20.75 -14.78 -5.82
N LEU A 62 19.71 -13.95 -5.85
CA LEU A 62 18.44 -14.30 -5.23
C LEU A 62 17.99 -15.60 -5.89
N PRO A 63 17.71 -16.66 -5.11
CA PRO A 63 17.29 -17.93 -5.69
C PRO A 63 16.00 -17.68 -6.49
N TYR A 64 16.15 -17.67 -7.82
CA TYR A 64 15.05 -17.52 -8.75
C TYR A 64 14.59 -18.92 -9.16
N CYS A 65 13.49 -19.37 -8.56
CA CYS A 65 12.90 -20.68 -8.81
C CYS A 65 11.60 -20.51 -9.61
N PRO A 66 11.64 -20.23 -10.93
CA PRO A 66 10.45 -20.00 -11.73
C PRO A 66 9.50 -21.21 -11.74
N ASP A 67 10.06 -22.42 -11.62
CA ASP A 67 9.30 -23.67 -11.55
C ASP A 67 8.47 -23.80 -10.26
N GLN A 68 8.81 -23.03 -9.22
CA GLN A 68 8.06 -22.95 -7.96
C GLN A 68 7.07 -21.77 -7.94
N ALA A 69 7.08 -20.90 -8.96
CA ALA A 69 6.15 -19.80 -9.05
C ALA A 69 4.74 -20.34 -9.34
N THR A 70 3.86 -20.27 -8.34
CA THR A 70 2.46 -20.69 -8.49
C THR A 70 1.64 -19.54 -9.06
N GLY A 71 0.89 -19.81 -10.13
CA GLY A 71 -0.03 -18.85 -10.74
C GLY A 71 0.33 -18.57 -12.21
N LYS A 72 -0.68 -18.48 -13.07
CA LYS A 72 -0.51 -17.84 -14.37
C LYS A 72 -0.63 -16.34 -14.08
N GLY A 73 0.38 -15.53 -14.38
CA GLY A 73 0.29 -14.08 -14.17
C GLY A 73 -0.92 -13.48 -14.93
N GLY A 74 -1.49 -12.39 -14.43
CA GLY A 74 -2.61 -11.72 -15.11
C GLY A 74 -3.42 -10.82 -14.19
N PHE A 75 -4.15 -9.87 -14.80
CA PHE A 75 -5.03 -8.94 -14.08
C PHE A 75 -6.44 -9.51 -13.83
N ILE A 76 -6.75 -10.67 -14.42
CA ILE A 76 -8.04 -11.34 -14.33
C ILE A 76 -7.93 -12.50 -13.35
N ARG A 77 -8.93 -12.64 -12.47
CA ARG A 77 -9.02 -13.68 -11.44
C ARG A 77 -8.60 -15.06 -11.97
N HIS A 78 -7.61 -15.67 -11.32
CA HIS A 78 -7.26 -17.07 -11.52
C HIS A 78 -7.81 -17.95 -10.40
N ASP A 79 -8.57 -18.94 -10.82
CA ASP A 79 -9.44 -19.81 -10.03
C ASP A 79 -8.66 -20.94 -9.34
N GLY A 80 -7.52 -21.34 -9.92
CA GLY A 80 -6.82 -22.59 -9.54
C GLY A 80 -6.27 -22.65 -8.12
N TYR A 81 -6.04 -21.50 -7.47
CA TYR A 81 -5.52 -21.41 -6.09
C TYR A 81 -6.52 -20.74 -5.13
N THR A 82 -7.75 -20.47 -5.58
CA THR A 82 -8.77 -19.85 -4.75
C THR A 82 -9.36 -20.90 -3.79
N PRO A 83 -9.42 -20.65 -2.46
CA PRO A 83 -10.09 -21.55 -1.53
C PRO A 83 -11.57 -21.77 -1.90
N ASN A 84 -12.07 -22.99 -1.72
CA ASN A 84 -13.46 -23.37 -2.05
C ASN A 84 -14.54 -22.67 -1.18
N GLY A 85 -14.13 -21.92 -0.16
CA GLY A 85 -15.02 -21.22 0.75
C GLY A 85 -14.28 -20.14 1.54
N ARG A 86 -15.00 -19.47 2.43
CA ARG A 86 -14.40 -18.49 3.34
C ARG A 86 -13.48 -19.21 4.33
N LEU A 87 -12.32 -18.62 4.58
CA LEU A 87 -11.41 -19.08 5.61
C LEU A 87 -11.95 -18.66 6.99
N PRO A 88 -11.78 -19.48 8.04
CA PRO A 88 -12.14 -19.08 9.40
C PRO A 88 -11.47 -17.75 9.77
N MET A 89 -12.24 -16.85 10.37
CA MET A 89 -11.74 -15.54 10.78
C MET A 89 -12.45 -15.06 12.04
N ILE A 90 -11.72 -14.36 12.90
CA ILE A 90 -12.28 -13.65 14.06
C ILE A 90 -12.54 -12.21 13.62
N LEU A 91 -13.78 -11.75 13.75
CA LEU A 91 -14.11 -10.36 13.49
C LEU A 91 -13.63 -9.49 14.65
N LEU A 92 -12.95 -8.40 14.32
CA LEU A 92 -12.41 -7.44 15.26
C LEU A 92 -13.20 -6.14 15.15
N ASP A 93 -13.28 -5.44 16.28
CA ASP A 93 -13.83 -4.11 16.40
C ASP A 93 -13.07 -3.32 17.48
N LYS A 94 -13.52 -2.11 17.79
CA LYS A 94 -12.86 -1.24 18.77
C LYS A 94 -12.75 -1.87 20.17
N THR A 95 -13.63 -2.79 20.56
CA THR A 95 -13.63 -3.41 21.89
C THR A 95 -12.45 -4.37 22.08
N HIS A 96 -11.85 -4.84 20.97
CA HIS A 96 -10.69 -5.71 20.99
C HIS A 96 -9.38 -4.95 21.28
N PHE A 97 -9.40 -3.61 21.23
CA PHE A 97 -8.23 -2.75 21.35
C PHE A 97 -8.34 -1.84 22.59
N GLY A 98 -7.88 -2.35 23.73
CA GLY A 98 -7.74 -1.60 24.98
C GLY A 98 -6.48 -0.73 24.99
N GLN A 99 -5.74 -0.73 26.11
CA GLN A 99 -4.37 -0.23 26.09
C GLN A 99 -3.48 -1.19 25.26
N PRO A 100 -2.55 -0.69 24.44
CA PRO A 100 -1.64 -1.55 23.69
C PRO A 100 -0.87 -2.47 24.63
N LYS A 101 -0.78 -3.75 24.28
CA LYS A 101 -0.09 -4.77 25.08
C LYS A 101 1.43 -4.72 24.84
N ASN A 102 2.19 -5.42 25.69
CA ASN A 102 3.63 -5.59 25.48
C ASN A 102 3.94 -6.36 24.19
N PHE A 103 3.10 -7.34 23.85
CA PHE A 103 3.16 -8.05 22.58
C PHE A 103 1.77 -8.57 22.19
N ALA A 104 1.30 -8.22 21.00
CA ALA A 104 0.16 -8.88 20.35
C ALA A 104 0.23 -8.70 18.84
N TYR A 105 -0.25 -9.68 18.09
CA TYR A 105 -0.26 -9.64 16.63
C TYR A 105 -1.66 -9.98 16.11
N TYR A 106 -2.25 -9.07 15.34
CA TYR A 106 -3.57 -9.22 14.74
C TYR A 106 -3.39 -9.20 13.22
N TRP A 107 -3.50 -10.37 12.59
CA TRP A 107 -3.44 -10.48 11.15
C TRP A 107 -4.74 -10.02 10.51
N LEU A 108 -4.66 -9.03 9.61
CA LEU A 108 -5.81 -8.45 8.92
C LEU A 108 -5.98 -8.99 7.49
N GLY A 109 -5.08 -9.89 7.06
CA GLY A 109 -5.04 -10.53 5.74
C GLY A 109 -4.01 -9.89 4.80
N HIS A 110 -3.42 -10.70 3.92
CA HIS A 110 -2.23 -10.34 3.13
C HIS A 110 -1.07 -9.91 4.05
N ALA A 111 -0.39 -8.81 3.74
CA ALA A 111 0.64 -8.19 4.58
C ALA A 111 0.10 -7.21 5.64
N SER A 112 -1.22 -7.03 5.73
CA SER A 112 -1.83 -6.12 6.70
C SER A 112 -1.88 -6.75 8.09
N ALA A 113 -1.30 -6.08 9.08
CA ALA A 113 -1.36 -6.51 10.47
C ALA A 113 -1.27 -5.35 11.45
N ILE A 114 -1.91 -5.49 12.62
CA ILE A 114 -1.63 -4.66 13.78
C ILE A 114 -0.68 -5.42 14.68
N LEU A 115 0.47 -4.81 15.00
CA LEU A 115 1.40 -5.30 16.00
C LEU A 115 1.35 -4.35 17.20
N GLU A 116 1.03 -4.89 18.37
CA GLU A 116 1.25 -4.20 19.64
C GLU A 116 2.62 -4.62 20.17
N LEU A 117 3.50 -3.67 20.42
CA LEU A 117 4.86 -3.90 20.91
C LEU A 117 5.24 -2.77 21.88
N ASP A 118 5.64 -3.13 23.10
CA ASP A 118 6.06 -2.19 24.14
C ASP A 118 5.11 -1.00 24.34
N GLY A 119 3.80 -1.28 24.37
CA GLY A 119 2.78 -0.26 24.59
C GLY A 119 2.49 0.63 23.38
N GLN A 120 2.99 0.29 22.18
CA GLN A 120 2.73 0.99 20.93
C GLN A 120 2.02 0.10 19.91
N ARG A 121 1.28 0.71 18.98
CA ARG A 121 0.59 0.07 17.86
C ARG A 121 1.23 0.42 16.53
N PHE A 122 1.71 -0.61 15.86
CA PHE A 122 2.20 -0.58 14.49
C PHE A 122 1.14 -1.17 13.57
N LEU A 123 0.91 -0.54 12.42
CA LEU A 123 0.06 -1.05 11.37
C LEU A 123 0.89 -1.24 10.10
N THR A 124 1.04 -2.47 9.63
CA THR A 124 1.82 -2.79 8.42
C THR A 124 0.91 -2.82 7.20
N ASP A 125 1.40 -2.31 6.06
CA ASP A 125 0.85 -2.47 4.71
C ASP A 125 -0.69 -2.51 4.64
N PRO A 126 -1.38 -1.43 5.03
CA PRO A 126 -2.79 -1.49 5.39
C PRO A 126 -3.71 -1.45 4.17
N VAL A 127 -4.12 -2.63 3.70
CA VAL A 127 -5.00 -2.81 2.53
C VAL A 127 -6.25 -3.56 2.95
N PHE A 128 -7.41 -2.97 2.66
CA PHE A 128 -8.73 -3.45 3.12
C PHE A 128 -9.68 -3.78 1.98
N ASP A 129 -9.36 -3.33 0.76
CA ASP A 129 -10.13 -3.52 -0.47
C ASP A 129 -9.33 -4.36 -1.50
N ASN A 130 -9.79 -4.39 -2.75
CA ASN A 130 -9.09 -5.07 -3.85
C ASN A 130 -7.77 -4.36 -4.18
N ALA A 131 -6.76 -5.11 -4.62
CA ALA A 131 -5.41 -4.59 -4.90
C ALA A 131 -5.33 -3.87 -6.25
N ASN A 132 -6.16 -2.84 -6.44
CA ASN A 132 -6.17 -2.00 -7.64
C ASN A 132 -6.67 -0.57 -7.32
N PRO A 133 -6.28 0.45 -8.10
CA PRO A 133 -6.56 1.85 -7.76
C PRO A 133 -8.03 2.25 -7.86
N LEU A 134 -8.91 1.42 -8.41
CA LEU A 134 -10.34 1.73 -8.59
C LEU A 134 -11.26 0.82 -7.79
N ASN A 135 -10.70 -0.06 -6.95
CA ASN A 135 -11.42 -1.10 -6.23
C ASN A 135 -12.35 -1.95 -7.13
N LEU A 136 -11.92 -2.22 -8.37
CA LEU A 136 -12.70 -2.99 -9.34
C LEU A 136 -12.74 -4.47 -8.91
N PRO A 137 -13.94 -5.10 -8.80
CA PRO A 137 -14.10 -6.43 -8.21
C PRO A 137 -13.53 -7.58 -9.05
N LEU A 138 -13.16 -7.33 -10.31
CA LEU A 138 -12.60 -8.34 -11.21
C LEU A 138 -11.08 -8.23 -11.37
N ILE A 139 -10.46 -7.18 -10.82
CA ILE A 139 -9.03 -6.91 -10.95
C ILE A 139 -8.36 -7.12 -9.58
N ALA A 140 -7.48 -8.13 -9.49
CA ALA A 140 -6.80 -8.50 -8.25
C ALA A 140 -7.72 -8.49 -7.01
N PRO A 141 -8.82 -9.26 -7.03
CA PRO A 141 -9.82 -9.18 -5.98
C PRO A 141 -9.32 -9.75 -4.65
N ARG A 142 -9.68 -9.09 -3.55
CA ARG A 142 -9.47 -9.63 -2.21
C ARG A 142 -10.49 -10.75 -1.98
N LEU A 143 -10.02 -11.98 -1.85
CA LEU A 143 -10.88 -13.16 -1.71
C LEU A 143 -11.68 -13.19 -0.40
N GLN A 144 -11.15 -12.55 0.65
CA GLN A 144 -11.79 -12.46 1.96
C GLN A 144 -11.66 -11.03 2.50
N LYS A 145 -12.76 -10.49 3.02
CA LYS A 145 -12.76 -9.17 3.67
C LYS A 145 -11.78 -9.16 4.85
N ALA A 146 -11.16 -8.02 5.11
CA ALA A 146 -10.40 -7.83 6.35
C ALA A 146 -11.28 -8.11 7.58
N PRO A 147 -10.70 -8.64 8.68
CA PRO A 147 -11.45 -8.95 9.90
C PRO A 147 -11.91 -7.70 10.66
N ILE A 148 -11.48 -6.51 10.25
CA ILE A 148 -11.87 -5.23 10.82
C ILE A 148 -12.19 -4.24 9.71
N THR A 149 -13.13 -3.33 9.97
CA THR A 149 -13.37 -2.18 9.08
C THR A 149 -12.39 -1.06 9.39
N ARG A 150 -12.09 -0.20 8.41
CA ARG A 150 -11.23 0.98 8.61
C ARG A 150 -11.73 1.84 9.78
N GLN A 151 -13.05 2.04 9.87
CA GLN A 151 -13.69 2.84 10.92
C GLN A 151 -13.43 2.29 12.33
N ASN A 152 -13.29 0.97 12.43
CA ASN A 152 -13.02 0.26 13.69
C ASN A 152 -11.54 0.16 14.03
N LEU A 153 -10.63 0.61 13.16
CA LEU A 153 -9.20 0.68 13.50
C LEU A 153 -8.98 1.53 14.75
N PRO A 154 -8.16 1.04 15.72
CA PRO A 154 -7.74 1.83 16.87
C PRO A 154 -6.84 2.99 16.43
N ALA A 155 -6.46 3.85 17.38
CA ALA A 155 -5.35 4.77 17.17
C ALA A 155 -4.08 3.96 16.88
N ILE A 156 -3.30 4.42 15.89
CA ILE A 156 -2.07 3.78 15.42
C ILE A 156 -0.92 4.74 15.72
N ASP A 157 0.13 4.26 16.36
CA ASP A 157 1.31 5.09 16.62
C ASP A 157 2.15 5.22 15.34
N VAL A 158 2.36 4.09 14.65
CA VAL A 158 3.18 4.03 13.43
C VAL A 158 2.51 3.18 12.35
N ALA A 159 2.30 3.75 11.17
CA ALA A 159 1.98 3.01 9.95
C ALA A 159 3.28 2.70 9.18
N LEU A 160 3.57 1.41 8.99
CA LEU A 160 4.74 0.91 8.29
C LEU A 160 4.34 0.48 6.88
N ILE A 161 4.98 1.08 5.86
CA ILE A 161 4.77 0.76 4.45
C ILE A 161 6.03 0.10 3.92
N SER A 162 5.91 -1.07 3.29
CA SER A 162 7.04 -1.80 2.71
C SER A 162 7.40 -1.34 1.30
N HIS A 163 6.40 -1.03 0.47
CA HIS A 163 6.54 -0.52 -0.90
C HIS A 163 5.19 0.03 -1.42
N ASP A 164 5.15 0.56 -2.66
CA ASP A 164 4.02 1.31 -3.20
C ASP A 164 3.04 0.51 -4.07
N HIS A 165 3.15 -0.82 -4.11
CA HIS A 165 2.23 -1.67 -4.87
C HIS A 165 0.86 -1.76 -4.19
N TYR A 166 -0.21 -1.95 -4.98
CA TYR A 166 -1.60 -1.78 -4.51
C TYR A 166 -2.09 -2.82 -3.50
N ASP A 167 -1.42 -3.96 -3.38
CA ASP A 167 -1.67 -4.96 -2.34
C ASP A 167 -0.95 -4.65 -1.01
N HIS A 168 -0.07 -3.63 -0.99
CA HIS A 168 0.60 -3.14 0.22
C HIS A 168 0.27 -1.68 0.56
N LEU A 169 -0.13 -0.87 -0.43
CA LEU A 169 -0.41 0.55 -0.28
C LEU A 169 -1.77 0.94 -0.89
N GLU A 170 -2.73 1.24 -0.01
CA GLU A 170 -4.10 1.57 -0.44
C GLU A 170 -4.49 3.01 -0.11
N ALA A 171 -4.74 3.83 -1.14
CA ALA A 171 -5.06 5.25 -1.02
C ALA A 171 -6.23 5.55 -0.07
N THR A 172 -7.31 4.75 -0.11
CA THR A 172 -8.48 4.94 0.76
C THR A 172 -8.13 4.71 2.24
N THR A 173 -7.28 3.73 2.51
CA THR A 173 -6.84 3.44 3.88
C THR A 173 -5.87 4.49 4.38
N ILE A 174 -4.91 4.96 3.55
CA ILE A 174 -4.02 6.06 3.94
C ILE A 174 -4.82 7.34 4.26
N ARG A 175 -5.79 7.72 3.43
CA ARG A 175 -6.68 8.87 3.72
C ARG A 175 -7.44 8.72 5.04
N HIS A 176 -7.85 7.49 5.39
CA HIS A 176 -8.50 7.22 6.66
C HIS A 176 -7.54 7.33 7.86
N LEU A 177 -6.25 7.09 7.65
CA LEU A 177 -5.22 7.09 8.68
C LEU A 177 -4.60 8.48 8.93
N VAL A 178 -4.84 9.48 8.08
CA VAL A 178 -4.27 10.84 8.22
C VAL A 178 -4.37 11.39 9.66
N ASP A 179 -5.54 11.24 10.28
CA ASP A 179 -5.81 11.72 11.64
C ASP A 179 -5.68 10.63 12.72
N LYS A 180 -5.52 9.37 12.33
CA LYS A 180 -5.48 8.22 13.25
C LYS A 180 -4.07 7.66 13.47
N ALA A 181 -3.15 7.93 12.55
CA ALA A 181 -1.75 7.53 12.64
C ALA A 181 -0.90 8.68 13.19
N GLY A 182 -0.04 8.36 14.15
CA GLY A 182 0.98 9.28 14.68
C GLY A 182 2.08 9.57 13.67
N ARG A 183 2.57 8.52 12.98
CA ARG A 183 3.63 8.60 11.97
C ARG A 183 3.44 7.56 10.86
N PHE A 184 3.93 7.88 9.67
CA PHE A 184 4.09 6.97 8.54
C PHE A 184 5.58 6.77 8.30
N ILE A 185 6.01 5.52 8.16
CA ILE A 185 7.36 5.17 7.74
C ILE A 185 7.25 4.41 6.44
N ALA A 186 7.98 4.86 5.42
CA ALA A 186 7.90 4.30 4.09
C ALA A 186 9.27 4.31 3.40
N PRO A 187 9.44 3.60 2.27
CA PRO A 187 10.65 3.70 1.46
C PRO A 187 10.77 5.09 0.80
N LEU A 188 11.99 5.42 0.39
CA LEU A 188 12.27 6.57 -0.44
C LEU A 188 11.36 6.62 -1.68
N GLY A 189 10.73 7.77 -1.93
CA GLY A 189 9.84 8.02 -3.05
C GLY A 189 8.36 7.87 -2.73
N VAL A 190 8.01 7.06 -1.74
CA VAL A 190 6.60 6.80 -1.36
C VAL A 190 5.99 7.99 -0.62
N GLY A 191 6.78 8.80 0.08
CA GLY A 191 6.34 9.96 0.83
C GLY A 191 5.54 10.96 -0.01
N VAL A 192 5.98 11.24 -1.24
CA VAL A 192 5.27 12.16 -2.17
C VAL A 192 3.85 11.68 -2.47
N ARG A 193 3.66 10.35 -2.55
CA ARG A 193 2.36 9.75 -2.74
C ARG A 193 1.49 9.88 -1.48
N LEU A 194 2.05 9.63 -0.29
CA LEU A 194 1.35 9.84 0.99
C LEU A 194 0.92 11.30 1.18
N GLU A 195 1.80 12.26 0.88
CA GLU A 195 1.51 13.69 0.91
C GLU A 195 0.35 14.05 -0.03
N SER A 196 0.37 13.52 -1.26
CA SER A 196 -0.72 13.74 -2.23
C SER A 196 -2.07 13.17 -1.79
N TRP A 197 -2.06 12.23 -0.84
CA TRP A 197 -3.26 11.67 -0.22
C TRP A 197 -3.64 12.38 1.09
N GLY A 198 -2.93 13.44 1.46
CA GLY A 198 -3.25 14.33 2.58
C GLY A 198 -2.50 14.01 3.87
N VAL A 199 -1.50 13.11 3.86
CA VAL A 199 -0.66 12.92 5.04
C VAL A 199 0.27 14.13 5.21
N PRO A 200 0.28 14.81 6.37
CA PRO A 200 1.20 15.89 6.63
C PRO A 200 2.67 15.46 6.51
N ALA A 201 3.52 16.28 5.88
CA ALA A 201 4.92 15.95 5.62
C ALA A 201 5.72 15.66 6.91
N ASP A 202 5.39 16.34 8.02
CA ASP A 202 5.99 16.14 9.35
C ASP A 202 5.61 14.80 10.01
N LYS A 203 4.56 14.14 9.53
CA LYS A 203 4.20 12.77 9.92
C LYS A 203 4.88 11.70 9.06
N ILE A 204 5.63 12.05 8.02
CA ILE A 204 6.23 11.09 7.09
C ILE A 204 7.72 10.97 7.37
N THR A 205 8.21 9.73 7.46
CA THR A 205 9.64 9.44 7.48
C THR A 205 9.95 8.46 6.36
N GLU A 206 10.68 8.93 5.34
CA GLU A 206 11.18 8.06 4.28
C GLU A 206 12.56 7.52 4.66
N LEU A 207 12.76 6.21 4.53
CA LEU A 207 14.02 5.54 4.85
C LEU A 207 14.58 4.81 3.63
N GLY A 208 15.89 4.95 3.42
CA GLY A 208 16.65 4.13 2.48
C GLY A 208 17.07 2.80 3.10
N TRP A 209 17.56 1.88 2.27
CA TRP A 209 18.09 0.61 2.76
C TRP A 209 19.31 0.83 3.66
N GLY A 210 19.40 0.06 4.76
CA GLY A 210 20.48 0.17 5.73
C GLY A 210 20.41 1.44 6.62
N VAL A 211 19.36 2.26 6.49
CA VAL A 211 19.15 3.42 7.37
C VAL A 211 18.37 2.98 8.60
N PHE A 212 19.01 3.03 9.76
CA PHE A 212 18.43 2.67 11.06
C PHE A 212 18.33 3.89 11.97
N SER A 213 17.47 4.87 11.69
CA SER A 213 17.31 6.00 12.62
C SER A 213 15.89 6.53 12.66
N LEU A 214 15.20 6.24 13.76
CA LEU A 214 14.10 7.02 14.30
C LEU A 214 14.52 7.69 15.61
N GLY A 215 15.72 8.30 15.66
CA GLY A 215 16.15 9.08 16.81
C GLY A 215 16.60 8.26 18.03
N ARG A 216 17.92 8.31 18.28
CA ARG A 216 18.67 7.95 19.51
C ARG A 216 18.41 6.57 20.14
N ASN A 217 19.24 5.59 19.78
CA ASN A 217 19.70 4.56 20.73
C ASN A 217 21.11 4.05 20.32
N PRO A 218 22.03 3.72 21.26
CA PRO A 218 23.46 3.43 21.02
C PRO A 218 23.81 2.21 20.16
N TRP A 219 22.84 1.53 19.54
CA TRP A 219 23.09 0.38 18.68
C TRP A 219 23.76 0.75 17.34
N TYR A 220 23.80 2.05 16.99
CA TYR A 220 24.30 2.57 15.71
C TYR A 220 25.83 2.43 15.53
N GLU A 221 26.63 2.39 16.60
CA GLU A 221 28.09 2.15 16.48
C GLU A 221 28.44 0.73 16.02
N SER A 222 27.49 -0.22 16.07
CA SER A 222 27.74 -1.61 15.70
C SER A 222 27.78 -1.84 14.18
N ILE A 223 27.12 -1.00 13.37
CA ILE A 223 27.03 -1.17 11.92
C ILE A 223 28.18 -0.45 11.19
N ASP A 224 28.64 0.69 11.68
CA ASP A 224 29.84 1.37 11.14
C ASP A 224 31.12 0.51 11.27
N ASN A 225 31.13 -0.43 12.22
CA ASN A 225 32.17 -1.45 12.31
C ASN A 225 31.93 -2.66 11.38
N ALA A 226 30.69 -2.92 10.94
CA ALA A 226 30.35 -4.02 10.06
C ALA A 226 30.53 -3.68 8.56
N VAL A 227 30.43 -2.40 8.18
CA VAL A 227 30.53 -1.94 6.79
C VAL A 227 31.95 -1.51 6.39
N LYS A 228 32.93 -1.61 7.30
CA LYS A 228 34.36 -1.58 6.94
C LYS A 228 34.75 -2.90 6.26
N VAL A 229 34.35 -3.08 5.00
CA VAL A 229 35.02 -4.03 4.11
C VAL A 229 36.45 -3.48 3.90
N PRO A 230 37.51 -4.22 4.26
CA PRO A 230 38.87 -3.81 3.95
C PRO A 230 39.00 -3.73 2.43
N LYS A 231 39.48 -2.59 1.92
CA LYS A 231 40.07 -2.54 0.59
C LYS A 231 41.27 -3.47 0.58
N ASN A 232 41.19 -4.55 -0.19
CA ASN A 232 42.34 -5.22 -0.79
C ASN A 232 42.01 -5.41 -2.27
#